data_AF-A0A6P8HBH1-F1
#
_entry.id   AF-A0A6P8HBH1-F1
#
_cell.length_a   1.000
_cell.length_b   1.000
_cell.length_c   1.000
_cell.angle_alpha   90.00
_cell.angle_beta   90.00
_cell.angle_gamma   90.00
#
_symmetry.space_group_name_H-M   'P 1'
#
loop_
_entity.id
_entity.type
_entity.pdbx_description
1 polymer ?
#
loop_
_entity_poly.entity_id
_entity_poly.type
_entity_poly.pdbx_seq_one_letter_code
_entity_poly.pdbx_strand_id
1 'polypeptide(L)'
;MSNVEDASSEGENLGSSPPTGNSTAASALMQNPELLAAVQGGLSRLVGQQSGYIQNLPKSVKRRIKALKNLQVSCCKLEGKFYEEVHALECKYAEKFKPFYDKVILH
;
A
#
# COMPACT_ATOMS: atom_id res chain seq x y z
N MET A 1 -27.25 -21.92 -0.05
CA MET A 1 -27.62 -21.41 -1.38
C MET A 1 -27.12 -19.97 -1.42
N SER A 2 -25.93 -19.71 -1.97
CA SER A 2 -25.70 -19.36 -3.39
C SER A 2 -26.49 -18.07 -3.73
N ASN A 3 -25.90 -16.89 -3.96
CA ASN A 3 -24.75 -16.56 -4.83
C ASN A 3 -24.04 -15.29 -4.31
N VAL A 4 -22.71 -15.33 -4.29
CA VAL A 4 -21.88 -14.13 -4.47
C VAL A 4 -21.62 -14.08 -5.97
N GLU A 5 -22.32 -13.20 -6.68
CA GLU A 5 -22.01 -12.89 -8.07
C GLU A 5 -20.82 -11.93 -8.09
N ASP A 6 -19.66 -12.56 -8.16
CA ASP A 6 -18.40 -12.03 -8.64
C ASP A 6 -18.60 -11.47 -10.04
N ALA A 7 -18.70 -10.14 -10.16
CA ALA A 7 -18.71 -9.46 -11.43
C ALA A 7 -17.26 -9.32 -11.90
N SER A 8 -16.84 -10.30 -12.71
CA SER A 8 -15.59 -10.33 -13.46
C SER A 8 -15.28 -8.98 -14.09
N SER A 9 -14.22 -8.35 -13.59
CA SER A 9 -13.50 -7.30 -14.27
C SER A 9 -12.77 -7.93 -15.46
N GLU A 10 -13.42 -7.96 -16.63
CA GLU A 10 -12.81 -8.21 -17.93
C GLU A 10 -11.86 -7.06 -18.28
N GLY A 11 -10.68 -7.07 -17.64
CA GLY A 11 -9.54 -6.28 -18.04
C GLY A 11 -8.85 -7.02 -19.18
N GLU A 12 -9.09 -6.55 -20.40
CA GLU A 12 -8.49 -7.10 -21.61
C GLU A 12 -6.97 -7.23 -21.43
N ASN A 13 -6.51 -8.48 -21.45
CA ASN A 13 -5.12 -8.90 -21.40
C ASN A 13 -4.39 -8.34 -22.63
N LEU A 14 -3.90 -7.11 -22.51
CA LEU A 14 -2.91 -6.55 -23.42
C LEU A 14 -1.66 -7.40 -23.30
N GLY A 15 -1.50 -8.34 -24.23
CA GLY A 15 -0.36 -9.23 -24.33
C GLY A 15 0.95 -8.44 -24.27
N SER A 16 1.54 -8.38 -23.09
CA SER A 16 2.92 -7.99 -22.92
C SER A 16 3.76 -9.16 -23.41
N SER A 17 4.15 -9.12 -24.68
CA SER A 17 5.26 -9.94 -25.18
C SER A 17 6.42 -9.83 -24.19
N PRO A 18 7.01 -10.94 -23.73
CA PRO A 18 8.13 -10.87 -22.80
C PRO A 18 9.29 -10.13 -23.47
N PRO A 19 10.07 -9.31 -22.75
CA PRO A 19 11.37 -8.91 -23.26
C PRO A 19 12.22 -10.17 -23.37
N THR A 20 12.33 -10.71 -24.58
CA THR A 20 13.19 -11.83 -24.94
C THR A 20 14.64 -11.39 -24.74
N GLY A 21 15.18 -11.59 -23.53
CA GLY A 21 16.55 -11.19 -23.23
C GLY A 21 17.18 -11.69 -21.93
N ASN A 22 16.44 -12.32 -21.00
CA ASN A 22 17.02 -12.72 -19.70
C ASN A 22 16.28 -13.83 -18.92
N SER A 23 15.30 -14.53 -19.52
CA SER A 23 14.49 -15.56 -18.84
C SER A 23 15.30 -16.73 -18.25
N THR A 24 16.51 -17.00 -18.73
CA THR A 24 17.38 -18.06 -18.20
C THR A 24 17.93 -17.73 -16.82
N ALA A 25 18.25 -16.46 -16.54
CA ALA A 25 18.77 -16.04 -15.24
C ALA A 25 17.68 -16.05 -14.16
N ALA A 26 16.46 -15.64 -14.50
CA ALA A 26 15.31 -15.70 -13.59
C ALA A 26 14.91 -17.15 -13.27
N SER A 27 14.86 -18.03 -14.28
CA SER A 27 14.60 -19.47 -14.05
C SER A 27 15.69 -20.14 -13.22
N ALA A 28 16.97 -19.84 -13.48
CA ALA A 28 18.08 -20.40 -12.70
C ALA A 28 18.07 -19.91 -11.24
N LEU A 29 17.62 -18.68 -10.99
CA LEU A 29 17.44 -18.16 -9.63
C LEU A 29 16.31 -18.89 -8.89
N MET A 30 15.21 -19.18 -9.57
CA MET A 30 14.07 -19.93 -8.99
C MET A 30 14.39 -21.40 -8.69
N GLN A 31 15.37 -21.98 -9.40
CA GLN A 31 15.82 -23.36 -9.21
C GLN A 31 16.80 -23.52 -8.03
N ASN A 32 17.32 -22.42 -7.48
CA ASN A 32 18.31 -22.45 -6.40
C ASN A 32 17.76 -21.78 -5.13
N PRO A 33 17.17 -22.54 -4.18
CA PRO A 33 16.53 -21.98 -2.99
C PRO A 33 17.49 -21.17 -2.10
N GLU A 34 18.78 -21.52 -2.04
CA GLU A 34 19.78 -20.71 -1.32
C GLU A 34 20.04 -19.35 -1.98
N LEU A 35 20.08 -19.28 -3.31
CA LEU A 35 20.25 -18.01 -4.02
C LEU A 35 19.01 -17.13 -3.90
N LEU A 36 17.82 -17.72 -3.93
CA LEU A 36 16.57 -17.03 -3.63
C LEU A 36 16.57 -16.45 -2.21
N ALA A 37 16.98 -17.24 -1.21
CA ALA A 37 17.10 -16.78 0.17
C ALA A 37 18.14 -15.66 0.33
N ALA A 38 19.27 -15.75 -0.36
CA ALA A 38 20.30 -14.70 -0.37
C ALA A 38 19.81 -13.40 -1.03
N VAL A 39 19.08 -13.49 -2.15
CA VAL A 39 18.46 -12.34 -2.81
C VAL A 39 17.39 -11.73 -1.92
N GLN A 40 16.54 -12.54 -1.29
CA GLN A 40 15.50 -12.05 -0.40
C GLN A 40 16.07 -11.41 0.87
N GLY A 41 17.15 -11.96 1.43
CA GLY A 41 17.91 -11.35 2.52
C GLY A 41 18.59 -10.04 2.10
N GLY A 42 19.16 -9.99 0.89
CA GLY A 42 19.77 -8.77 0.33
C GLY A 42 18.75 -7.66 0.06
N LEU A 43 17.58 -8.00 -0.48
CA LEU A 43 16.48 -7.07 -0.70
C LEU A 43 15.88 -6.60 0.62
N SER A 44 15.69 -7.49 1.59
CA SER A 44 15.23 -7.13 2.94
C SER A 44 16.20 -6.17 3.63
N ARG A 45 17.51 -6.35 3.43
CA ARG A 45 18.54 -5.41 3.91
C ARG A 45 18.49 -4.07 3.18
N LEU A 46 18.19 -4.05 1.88
CA LEU A 46 18.16 -2.81 1.10
C LEU A 46 16.91 -1.97 1.39
N VAL A 47 15.78 -2.64 1.69
CA VAL A 47 14.54 -1.99 2.13
C VAL A 47 14.80 -1.26 3.46
N GLY A 48 14.65 0.06 3.43
CA GLY A 48 14.85 0.92 4.60
C GLY A 48 16.30 1.41 4.81
N GLN A 49 17.28 0.92 4.05
CA GLN A 49 18.61 1.55 4.06
C GLN A 49 18.57 2.92 3.39
N GLN A 50 19.04 3.95 4.11
CA GLN A 50 19.21 5.27 3.53
C GLN A 50 20.29 5.20 2.46
N SER A 51 19.93 5.44 1.20
CA SER A 51 20.83 5.41 0.04
C SER A 51 21.97 6.44 0.07
N GLY A 52 22.16 7.16 1.19
CA GLY A 52 23.08 8.29 1.32
C GLY A 52 22.67 9.52 0.49
N TYR A 53 21.72 9.39 -0.44
CA TYR A 53 21.30 10.46 -1.35
C TYR A 53 20.92 11.73 -0.59
N ILE A 54 20.01 11.63 0.39
CA ILE A 54 19.57 12.77 1.20
C ILE A 54 20.73 13.38 2.01
N GLN A 55 21.70 12.57 2.44
CA GLN A 55 22.87 13.02 3.20
C GLN A 55 23.87 13.79 2.33
N ASN A 56 23.93 13.50 1.04
CA ASN A 56 24.84 14.18 0.11
C ASN A 56 24.25 15.45 -0.51
N LEU A 57 22.95 15.74 -0.28
CA LEU A 57 22.32 16.94 -0.82
C LEU A 57 22.86 18.24 -0.19
N PRO A 58 22.92 19.35 -0.96
CA PRO A 58 23.28 20.67 -0.44
C PRO A 58 22.38 21.12 0.72
N LYS A 59 22.94 21.96 1.61
CA LYS A 59 22.24 22.46 2.82
C LYS A 59 20.90 23.13 2.50
N SER A 60 20.80 23.86 1.39
CA SER A 60 19.57 24.53 0.94
C SER A 60 18.46 23.53 0.58
N VAL A 61 18.82 22.40 -0.03
CA VAL A 61 17.88 21.33 -0.40
C VAL A 61 17.40 20.59 0.86
N LYS A 62 18.31 20.23 1.77
CA LYS A 62 17.98 19.61 3.06
C LYS A 62 17.02 20.45 3.89
N ARG A 63 17.21 21.78 3.91
CA ARG A 63 16.31 22.71 4.62
C ARG A 63 14.89 22.68 4.05
N ARG A 64 14.75 22.70 2.72
CA ARG A 64 13.44 22.58 2.05
C ARG A 64 12.77 21.25 2.34
N ILE A 65 13.52 20.15 2.27
CA ILE A 65 13.00 18.82 2.63
C ILE A 65 12.50 18.81 4.08
N LYS A 66 13.25 19.39 5.03
CA LYS A 66 12.81 19.50 6.43
C LYS A 66 11.53 20.32 6.57
N ALA A 67 11.42 21.44 5.87
CA ALA A 67 10.20 22.25 5.87
C ALA A 67 8.99 21.47 5.33
N LEU A 68 9.17 20.74 4.22
CA LEU A 68 8.13 19.87 3.66
C LEU A 68 7.71 18.75 4.63
N LYS A 69 8.67 18.11 5.29
CA LYS A 69 8.38 17.10 6.32
C LYS A 69 7.58 17.68 7.47
N ASN A 70 7.92 18.87 7.95
CA ASN A 70 7.17 19.55 9.01
C ASN A 70 5.74 19.88 8.56
N LEU A 71 5.56 20.33 7.32
CA LEU A 71 4.25 20.58 6.75
C LEU A 71 3.43 19.28 6.69
N GLN A 72 4.03 18.20 6.21
CA GLN A 72 3.39 16.88 6.12
C GLN A 72 2.94 16.37 7.50
N VAL A 73 3.76 16.54 8.53
CA VAL A 73 3.38 16.20 9.91
C VAL A 73 2.16 16.99 10.37
N SER A 74 2.09 18.28 10.04
CA SER A 74 0.92 19.11 10.36
C SER A 74 -0.33 18.65 9.60
N CYS A 75 -0.20 18.28 8.31
CA CYS A 75 -1.29 17.70 7.53
C CYS A 75 -1.80 16.40 8.16
N CYS A 76 -0.91 15.46 8.48
CA CYS A 76 -1.29 14.18 9.07
C CYS A 76 -2.00 14.36 10.44
N LYS A 77 -1.63 15.37 11.22
CA LYS A 77 -2.35 15.69 12.47
C LYS A 77 -3.77 16.16 12.22
N LEU A 78 -3.98 16.96 11.17
CA LEU A 78 -5.32 17.41 10.79
C LEU A 78 -6.14 16.27 10.21
N GLU A 79 -5.54 15.43 9.36
CA GLU A 79 -6.16 14.20 8.85
C GLU A 79 -6.56 13.27 9.99
N GLY A 80 -5.73 13.10 11.02
CA GLY A 80 -6.06 12.32 12.20
C GLY A 80 -7.35 12.80 12.88
N LYS A 81 -7.48 14.10 13.12
CA LYS A 81 -8.71 14.70 13.67
C LYS A 81 -9.92 14.50 12.76
N PHE A 82 -9.73 14.66 11.45
CA PHE A 82 -10.78 14.42 10.47
C PHE A 82 -11.30 12.98 10.56
N TYR A 83 -10.41 11.98 10.60
CA TYR A 83 -10.81 10.58 10.73
C TYR A 83 -11.43 10.25 12.08
N GLU A 84 -10.99 10.89 13.17
CA GLU A 84 -11.65 10.78 14.47
C GLU A 84 -13.10 11.28 14.42
N GLU A 85 -13.36 12.44 13.79
CA GLU A 85 -14.69 13.01 13.64
C GLU A 85 -15.58 12.16 12.71
N VAL A 86 -15.02 11.66 11.60
CA VAL A 86 -15.71 10.73 10.70
C VAL A 86 -16.10 9.46 11.45
N HIS A 87 -15.20 8.87 12.23
CA HIS A 87 -15.49 7.66 12.99
C HIS A 87 -16.60 7.89 14.03
N ALA A 88 -16.55 9.00 14.77
CA ALA A 88 -17.61 9.36 15.71
C ALA A 88 -18.96 9.52 14.99
N LEU A 89 -18.96 10.09 13.78
CA LEU A 89 -20.15 10.24 12.95
C LEU A 89 -20.68 8.88 12.47
N GLU A 90 -19.80 7.99 12.00
CA GLU A 90 -20.14 6.62 11.59
C GLU A 90 -20.80 5.86 12.74
N CYS A 91 -20.22 5.88 13.94
CA CYS A 91 -20.81 5.26 15.12
C CYS A 91 -22.20 5.83 15.45
N LYS A 92 -22.33 7.16 15.44
CA LYS A 92 -23.61 7.84 15.71
C LYS A 92 -24.70 7.45 14.72
N TYR A 93 -24.39 7.28 13.44
CA TYR A 93 -25.38 6.89 12.45
C TYR A 93 -25.60 5.38 12.39
N ALA A 94 -24.59 4.56 12.68
CA ALA A 94 -24.74 3.12 12.82
C ALA A 94 -25.79 2.77 13.89
N GLU A 95 -25.77 3.43 15.04
CA GLU A 95 -26.78 3.25 16.09
C GLU A 95 -28.20 3.61 15.62
N LYS A 96 -28.33 4.68 14.82
CA LYS A 96 -29.61 5.10 14.25
C LYS A 96 -30.13 4.13 13.20
N PHE A 97 -29.24 3.50 12.44
CA PHE A 97 -29.61 2.53 11.41
C PHE A 97 -29.86 1.12 11.97
N LYS A 98 -29.30 0.78 13.13
CA LYS A 98 -29.48 -0.50 13.81
C LYS A 98 -30.94 -1.02 13.82
N PRO A 99 -31.97 -0.27 14.26
CA PRO A 99 -33.35 -0.76 14.28
C PRO A 99 -33.95 -1.03 12.89
N PHE A 100 -33.39 -0.47 11.82
CA PHE A 100 -33.82 -0.76 10.45
C PHE A 100 -33.23 -2.08 9.97
N TYR A 101 -31.95 -2.35 10.27
CA TYR A 101 -31.31 -3.62 9.94
C TYR A 101 -31.89 -4.79 10.74
N ASP A 102 -32.23 -4.57 12.02
CA ASP A 102 -32.86 -5.58 12.86
C ASP A 102 -34.21 -6.06 12.27
N LYS A 103 -34.94 -5.20 11.53
CA LYS A 103 -36.19 -5.58 10.85
C LYS A 103 -35.96 -6.31 9.53
N VAL A 104 -34.87 -6.00 8.83
CA VAL A 104 -34.52 -6.59 7.53
C VAL A 104 -33.91 -7.99 7.69
N ILE A 105 -33.21 -8.26 8.80
CA ILE A 105 -32.56 -9.56 9.05
C ILE A 105 -33.52 -10.60 9.67
N LEU A 106 -34.67 -10.19 10.20
CA LEU A 106 -35.63 -11.06 10.91
C LEU A 106 -36.82 -11.51 10.04
N HIS A 107 -36.81 -11.23 8.74
CA HIS A 107 -37.78 -11.69 7.74
C HIS A 107 -37.07 -12.51 6.66
#